data_AF-A0A7W0Q2V2-F1
#
_entry.id   AF-A0A7W0Q2V2-F1
#
_cell.length_a   1.000
_cell.length_b   1.000
_cell.length_c   1.000
_cell.angle_alpha   90.00
_cell.angle_beta   90.00
_cell.angle_gamma   90.00
#
_symmetry.space_group_name_H-M   'P 1'
#
loop_
_entity.id
_entity.type
_entity.pdbx_description
1 polymer ?
#
loop_
_entity_poly.entity_id
_entity_poly.type
_entity_poly.pdbx_seq_one_letter_code
_entity_poly.pdbx_strand_id
1 'polypeptide(L)'
;MTDPWVCIDCGARQDARGKCRACGHEDTLDAQDDKVRELMRDVDLRLSLRREGRIRVVGVAVGMIVVIGLWMVPGYWDLRGRVYPGLPLLADQWMLMAAIAFGTIKLIEANLVHKRFPYLRDDLTMS
;
A
#
# COMPACT_ATOMS: atom_id res chain seq x y z
N MET A 1 -21.54 -15.47 17.04
CA MET A 1 -20.54 -15.40 18.13
C MET A 1 -19.34 -14.68 17.55
N THR A 2 -19.07 -13.46 18.01
CA THR A 2 -17.88 -12.70 17.61
C THR A 2 -16.76 -13.10 18.55
N ASP A 3 -15.78 -13.85 18.02
CA ASP A 3 -14.56 -14.24 18.72
C ASP A 3 -13.87 -12.99 19.30
N PRO A 4 -13.87 -12.79 20.63
CA PRO A 4 -13.48 -11.52 21.24
C PRO A 4 -11.95 -11.38 21.33
N TRP A 5 -11.20 -12.49 21.30
CA TRP A 5 -9.74 -12.45 21.45
C TRP A 5 -9.06 -12.23 20.11
N VAL A 6 -8.12 -11.31 20.04
CA VAL A 6 -7.38 -10.98 18.81
C VAL A 6 -5.88 -11.04 19.09
N CYS A 7 -5.14 -11.63 18.14
CA CYS A 7 -3.70 -11.51 18.12
C CYS A 7 -3.27 -10.22 17.40
N ILE A 8 -2.49 -9.36 18.07
CA ILE A 8 -1.98 -8.11 17.48
C ILE A 8 -1.02 -8.37 16.31
N ASP A 9 -0.23 -9.44 16.38
CA ASP A 9 0.80 -9.72 15.40
C ASP A 9 0.26 -10.23 14.07
N CYS A 10 -0.80 -11.04 14.07
CA CYS A 10 -1.34 -11.61 12.84
C CYS A 10 -2.77 -11.16 12.52
N GLY A 11 -3.46 -10.49 13.44
CA GLY A 11 -4.85 -10.06 13.26
C GLY A 11 -5.88 -11.19 13.27
N ALA A 12 -5.50 -12.40 13.72
CA ALA A 12 -6.43 -13.51 13.81
C ALA A 12 -7.33 -13.36 15.05
N ARG A 13 -8.65 -13.56 14.87
CA ARG A 13 -9.62 -13.68 15.95
C ARG A 13 -9.64 -15.11 16.51
N GLN A 14 -9.83 -15.23 17.82
CA GLN A 14 -9.86 -16.49 18.57
C GLN A 14 -10.97 -16.48 19.62
N ASP A 15 -11.48 -17.68 19.85
CA ASP A 15 -12.59 -17.98 20.76
C ASP A 15 -12.14 -17.94 22.24
N ALA A 16 -10.84 -18.07 22.52
CA ALA A 16 -10.28 -18.10 23.88
C ALA A 16 -8.97 -17.30 24.00
N ARG A 17 -8.70 -16.83 25.23
CA ARG A 17 -7.44 -16.14 25.59
C ARG A 17 -6.28 -17.13 25.61
N GLY A 18 -5.13 -16.70 25.09
CA GLY A 18 -3.86 -17.42 25.21
C GLY A 18 -3.07 -17.38 23.92
N LYS A 19 -2.38 -18.49 23.62
CA LYS A 19 -1.51 -18.58 22.45
C LYS A 19 -2.30 -18.55 21.15
N CYS A 20 -1.93 -17.64 20.26
CA CYS A 20 -2.51 -17.53 18.94
C CYS A 20 -2.27 -18.81 18.13
N ARG A 21 -3.34 -19.55 17.82
CA ARG A 21 -3.32 -20.70 16.89
C ARG A 21 -2.74 -20.43 15.49
N ALA A 22 -2.77 -19.19 15.00
CA ALA A 22 -2.32 -18.88 13.63
C ALA A 22 -0.82 -18.58 13.53
N CYS A 23 -0.27 -17.78 14.45
CA CYS A 23 1.14 -17.36 14.42
C CYS A 23 1.96 -17.86 15.63
N GLY A 24 1.33 -18.48 16.63
CA GLY A 24 2.00 -18.99 17.83
C GLY A 24 2.39 -17.92 18.85
N HIS A 25 1.95 -16.67 18.72
CA HIS A 25 2.25 -15.62 19.70
C HIS A 25 1.46 -15.83 21.01
N GLU A 26 2.07 -15.58 22.17
CA GLU A 26 1.51 -16.00 23.47
C GLU A 26 0.40 -15.09 24.00
N ASP A 27 0.33 -13.84 23.53
CA ASP A 27 -0.67 -12.87 23.98
C ASP A 27 -1.75 -12.60 22.93
N THR A 28 -2.98 -12.96 23.28
CA THR A 28 -4.20 -12.47 22.64
C THR A 28 -4.88 -11.45 23.55
N LEU A 29 -5.31 -10.33 22.97
CA LEU A 29 -5.98 -9.24 23.68
C LEU A 29 -7.47 -9.21 23.34
N ASP A 30 -8.27 -8.73 24.27
CA ASP A 30 -9.71 -8.61 24.08
C ASP A 30 -10.00 -7.43 23.14
N ALA A 31 -10.64 -7.72 22.01
CA ALA A 31 -11.05 -6.74 21.01
C ALA A 31 -12.31 -5.96 21.42
N GLN A 32 -12.97 -6.30 22.53
CA GLN A 32 -14.06 -5.50 23.10
C GLN A 32 -13.56 -4.32 23.93
N ASP A 33 -12.31 -4.37 24.42
CA ASP A 33 -11.71 -3.25 25.16
C ASP A 33 -11.37 -2.10 24.21
N ASP A 34 -11.94 -0.92 24.47
CA ASP A 34 -11.74 0.29 23.67
C ASP A 34 -10.27 0.66 23.54
N LYS A 35 -9.45 0.42 24.59
CA LYS A 35 -8.01 0.70 24.54
C LYS A 35 -7.28 -0.21 23.56
N VAL A 36 -7.70 -1.47 23.47
CA VAL A 36 -7.10 -2.44 22.55
C VAL A 36 -7.53 -2.13 21.12
N ARG A 37 -8.78 -1.71 20.90
CA ARG A 37 -9.24 -1.22 19.59
C ARG A 37 -8.45 -0.01 19.11
N GLU A 38 -8.22 0.95 20.00
CA GLU A 38 -7.41 2.14 19.68
C GLU A 38 -5.96 1.76 19.36
N LEU A 39 -5.37 0.83 20.12
CA LEU A 39 -4.03 0.31 19.84
C LEU A 39 -3.95 -0.40 18.48
N MET A 40 -4.92 -1.26 18.15
CA MET A 40 -4.99 -1.92 16.85
C MET A 40 -5.08 -0.91 15.70
N ARG A 41 -5.83 0.18 15.91
CA ARG A 41 -5.97 1.27 14.94
C ARG A 41 -4.66 2.02 14.72
N ASP A 42 -3.92 2.34 15.78
CA ASP A 42 -2.59 2.98 15.67
C ASP A 42 -1.59 2.05 14.97
N VAL A 43 -1.60 0.76 15.29
CA VAL A 43 -0.75 -0.23 14.62
C VAL A 43 -1.05 -0.31 13.12
N ASP A 44 -2.33 -0.40 12.74
CA ASP A 44 -2.73 -0.44 11.34
C ASP A 44 -2.36 0.86 10.60
N LEU A 45 -2.50 2.02 11.26
CA LEU A 45 -2.14 3.31 10.69
C LEU A 45 -0.62 3.46 10.49
N ARG A 46 0.19 3.01 11.45
CA ARG A 46 1.65 2.98 11.29
C ARG A 46 2.09 2.03 10.19
N LEU A 47 1.45 0.86 10.09
CA LEU A 47 1.73 -0.10 9.04
C LEU A 47 1.31 0.44 7.67
N SER A 48 0.17 1.13 7.56
CA SER A 48 -0.27 1.75 6.30
C SER A 48 0.69 2.87 5.87
N LEU A 49 1.09 3.75 6.79
CA LEU A 49 2.03 4.84 6.51
C LEU A 49 3.40 4.31 6.03
N ARG A 50 3.95 3.28 6.70
CA ARG A 50 5.20 2.64 6.27
C ARG A 50 5.08 2.00 4.89
N ARG A 51 3.94 1.37 4.59
CA ARG A 51 3.68 0.78 3.27
C ARG A 51 3.53 1.86 2.20
N GLU A 52 2.74 2.90 2.44
CA GLU A 52 2.58 4.03 1.53
C GLU A 52 3.93 4.66 1.16
N GLY A 53 4.81 4.89 2.15
CA GLY A 53 6.16 5.38 1.90
C GLY A 53 6.95 4.47 0.95
N ARG A 54 6.91 3.15 1.17
CA ARG A 54 7.58 2.17 0.31
C ARG A 54 6.98 2.14 -1.10
N ILE A 55 5.66 2.17 -1.22
CA ILE A 55 4.94 2.15 -2.51
C ILE A 55 5.29 3.38 -3.33
N ARG A 56 5.34 4.56 -2.70
CA ARG A 56 5.77 5.80 -3.36
C ARG A 56 7.21 5.70 -3.88
N VAL A 57 8.13 5.21 -3.06
CA VAL A 57 9.54 5.03 -3.48
C VAL A 57 9.64 4.07 -4.68
N VAL A 58 8.91 2.95 -4.65
CA VAL A 58 8.88 1.99 -5.76
C VAL A 58 8.29 2.62 -7.02
N GLY A 59 7.18 3.36 -6.90
CA GLY A 59 6.57 4.05 -8.04
C GLY A 59 7.50 5.08 -8.70
N VAL A 60 8.22 5.85 -7.88
CA VAL A 60 9.24 6.81 -8.37
C VAL A 60 10.39 6.07 -9.07
N ALA A 61 10.91 5.00 -8.47
CA ALA A 61 12.01 4.23 -9.04
C ALA A 61 11.63 3.61 -10.40
N VAL A 62 10.42 3.03 -10.50
CA VAL A 62 9.92 2.46 -11.76
C VAL A 62 9.74 3.55 -12.81
N GLY A 63 9.16 4.70 -12.46
CA GLY A 63 9.02 5.84 -13.37
C GLY A 63 10.38 6.31 -13.92
N MET A 64 11.40 6.42 -13.07
CA MET A 64 12.76 6.77 -13.50
C MET A 64 13.35 5.74 -14.45
N ILE A 65 13.24 4.45 -14.15
CA ILE A 65 13.79 3.37 -14.99
C ILE A 65 13.19 3.42 -16.39
N VAL A 66 11.87 3.62 -16.50
CA VAL A 66 11.20 3.69 -17.80
C VAL A 66 11.67 4.91 -18.61
N VAL A 67 11.79 6.08 -17.98
CA VAL A 67 12.28 7.28 -18.68
C VAL A 67 13.72 7.12 -19.15
N ILE A 68 14.60 6.61 -18.29
CA ILE A 68 16.00 6.34 -18.65
C ILE A 68 16.08 5.31 -19.78
N GLY A 69 15.25 4.25 -19.72
CA GLY A 69 15.15 3.24 -20.76
C GLY A 69 14.77 3.84 -22.12
N LEU A 70 13.74 4.69 -22.14
CA LEU A 70 13.31 5.41 -23.35
C LEU A 70 14.41 6.31 -23.93
N TRP A 71 15.23 6.94 -23.08
CA TRP A 71 16.37 7.75 -23.51
C TRP A 71 17.46 6.94 -24.22
N MET A 72 17.63 5.67 -23.85
CA MET A 72 18.64 4.78 -24.43
C MET A 72 18.20 4.15 -25.77
N VAL A 73 16.93 4.30 -26.17
CA VAL A 73 16.44 3.73 -27.44
C VAL A 73 16.96 4.57 -28.62
N PRO A 74 17.81 4.00 -29.50
CA PRO A 74 18.27 4.71 -30.68
C PRO A 74 17.08 5.02 -31.60
N GLY A 75 16.98 6.28 -32.05
CA GLY A 75 15.86 6.76 -32.87
C GLY A 75 14.69 7.36 -32.10
N TYR A 76 14.63 7.22 -30.76
CA TYR A 76 13.61 7.88 -29.95
C TYR A 76 13.62 9.40 -30.13
N TRP A 77 14.82 10.00 -30.11
CA TRP A 77 15.01 11.43 -30.30
C TRP A 77 14.60 11.93 -31.69
N ASP A 78 14.91 11.15 -32.73
CA ASP A 78 14.58 11.51 -34.12
C ASP A 78 13.06 11.38 -34.39
N LEU A 79 12.43 10.32 -33.87
CA LEU A 79 10.99 10.12 -33.99
C LEU A 79 10.21 11.25 -33.26
N ARG A 80 10.68 11.63 -32.07
CA ARG A 80 10.03 12.65 -31.24
C ARG A 80 10.16 14.05 -31.82
N GLY A 81 11.31 14.37 -32.43
CA GLY A 81 11.52 15.63 -33.16
C GLY A 81 10.59 15.80 -34.37
N ARG A 82 10.19 14.69 -35.01
CA ARG A 82 9.24 14.72 -36.15
C ARG A 82 7.77 14.74 -35.73
N VAL A 83 7.40 14.01 -34.67
CA VAL A 83 5.99 13.86 -34.26
C VAL A 83 5.53 15.01 -33.36
N TYR A 84 6.42 15.58 -32.53
CA TYR A 84 6.07 16.66 -31.59
C TYR A 84 7.05 17.84 -31.66
N PRO A 85 7.15 18.53 -32.81
CA PRO A 85 8.01 19.70 -32.94
C PRO A 85 7.47 20.84 -32.06
N GLY A 86 8.13 21.12 -30.94
CA GLY A 86 7.84 22.28 -30.09
C GLY A 86 7.20 21.99 -28.73
N LEU A 87 6.92 20.73 -28.38
CA LEU A 87 6.57 20.42 -27.00
C LEU A 87 7.81 20.60 -26.10
N PRO A 88 7.71 21.33 -24.97
CA PRO A 88 8.84 21.48 -24.07
C PRO A 88 9.27 20.10 -23.58
N LEU A 89 10.49 19.72 -23.95
CA LEU A 89 11.16 18.43 -23.71
C LEU A 89 10.93 17.82 -22.33
N LEU A 90 10.77 18.69 -21.32
CA LEU A 90 10.61 18.33 -19.93
C LEU A 90 9.16 17.98 -19.57
N ALA A 91 8.15 18.70 -20.09
CA ALA A 91 6.76 18.56 -19.62
C ALA A 91 6.16 17.19 -19.96
N ASP A 92 6.43 16.67 -21.16
CA ASP A 92 6.00 15.35 -21.59
C ASP A 92 6.66 14.24 -20.75
N GLN A 93 7.92 14.41 -20.38
CA GLN A 93 8.62 13.47 -19.50
C GLN A 93 8.04 13.46 -18.08
N TRP A 94 7.74 14.63 -17.52
CA TRP A 94 7.06 14.73 -16.22
C TRP A 94 5.68 14.10 -16.25
N MET A 95 4.90 14.31 -17.31
CA MET A 95 3.59 13.67 -17.46
C MET A 95 3.70 12.15 -17.58
N LEU A 96 4.67 11.64 -18.35
CA LEU A 96 4.90 10.20 -18.48
C LEU A 96 5.33 9.59 -17.14
N MET A 97 6.25 10.23 -16.41
CA MET A 97 6.65 9.80 -15.07
C MET A 97 5.48 9.78 -14.11
N ALA A 98 4.66 10.84 -14.10
CA ALA A 98 3.47 10.91 -13.28
C ALA A 98 2.49 9.78 -13.64
N ALA A 99 2.20 9.58 -14.92
CA ALA A 99 1.29 8.52 -15.37
C ALA A 99 1.77 7.12 -14.95
N ILE A 100 3.06 6.83 -15.09
CA ILE A 100 3.65 5.54 -14.66
C ILE A 100 3.63 5.42 -13.14
N ALA A 101 3.98 6.48 -12.40
CA ALA A 101 3.94 6.47 -10.94
C ALA A 101 2.51 6.25 -10.42
N PHE A 102 1.52 6.94 -10.98
CA PHE A 102 0.11 6.74 -10.62
C PHE A 102 -0.38 5.33 -10.99
N GLY A 103 -0.03 4.84 -12.17
CA GLY A 103 -0.38 3.49 -12.62
C GLY A 103 0.20 2.42 -11.71
N THR A 104 1.48 2.53 -11.35
CA THR A 104 2.15 1.59 -10.44
C THR A 104 1.59 1.64 -9.03
N ILE A 105 1.33 2.84 -8.48
CA ILE A 105 0.65 2.98 -7.18
C ILE A 105 -0.70 2.29 -7.20
N LYS A 106 -1.53 2.54 -8.23
CA LYS A 106 -2.84 1.91 -8.37
C LYS A 106 -2.77 0.40 -8.49
N LEU A 107 -1.81 -0.12 -9.26
CA LEU A 107 -1.63 -1.56 -9.46
C LEU A 107 -1.16 -2.25 -8.17
N ILE A 108 -0.30 -1.58 -7.39
CA ILE A 108 0.18 -2.06 -6.10
C ILE A 108 -0.94 -1.99 -5.06
N GLU A 109 -1.71 -0.90 -5.01
CA GLU A 109 -2.86 -0.76 -4.12
C GLU A 109 -3.90 -1.87 -4.36
N ALA A 110 -4.22 -2.13 -5.63
CA ALA A 110 -5.21 -3.14 -6.01
C ALA A 110 -4.79 -4.56 -5.61
N ASN A 111 -3.49 -4.89 -5.63
CA ASN A 111 -3.01 -6.25 -5.40
C ASN A 111 -2.47 -6.52 -3.98
N LEU A 112 -2.03 -5.50 -3.23
CA LEU A 112 -1.26 -5.69 -1.99
C LEU A 112 -1.90 -5.12 -0.73
N VAL A 113 -3.03 -4.40 -0.83
CA VAL A 113 -3.68 -3.79 0.35
C VAL A 113 -4.60 -4.81 1.03
N HIS A 114 -4.00 -5.84 1.62
CA HIS A 114 -4.67 -6.61 2.67
C HIS A 114 -4.45 -5.88 3.99
N LYS A 115 -5.56 -5.39 4.57
CA LYS A 115 -5.59 -4.83 5.94
C LYS A 115 -5.30 -5.97 6.92
N ARG A 116 -4.50 -5.69 7.96
CA ARG A 116 -4.18 -6.70 8.98
C ARG A 116 -5.40 -6.99 9.84
N PHE A 117 -6.23 -5.99 10.11
CA PHE A 117 -7.50 -6.15 10.83
C PHE A 117 -8.70 -5.76 9.95
N PRO A 118 -9.18 -6.65 9.05
CA PRO A 118 -10.25 -6.32 8.11
C PRO A 118 -11.58 -5.99 8.79
N TYR A 119 -11.87 -6.64 9.92
CA TYR A 119 -13.12 -6.54 10.67
C TYR A 119 -13.29 -5.25 11.48
N LEU A 120 -12.22 -4.49 11.73
CA LEU A 120 -12.33 -3.19 12.42
C LEU A 120 -13.12 -2.15 11.61
N ARG A 121 -13.37 -2.43 10.33
CA ARG A 121 -14.14 -1.57 9.42
C ARG A 121 -15.64 -1.85 9.49
N ASP A 122 -16.02 -3.08 9.85
CA ASP A 122 -17.42 -3.52 9.88
C ASP A 122 -18.16 -2.90 11.07
N ASP A 123 -17.47 -2.74 12.21
CA ASP A 123 -18.03 -2.13 13.44
C ASP A 123 -18.41 -0.64 13.27
N LEU A 124 -17.84 0.07 12.27
CA LEU A 124 -18.17 1.47 11.95
C LEU A 124 -19.38 1.64 11.02
N THR A 125 -19.85 0.55 10.41
CA THR A 125 -21.04 0.59 9.53
C THR A 125 -22.34 0.25 10.25
N MET A 126 -22.25 -0.14 11.53
CA MET A 126 -23.39 -0.48 12.39
C MET A 126 -23.63 0.50 13.55
N SER A 127 -22.92 1.64 13.60
CA SER A 127 -23.16 2.73 14.56
C SER A 127 -23.95 3.88 13.94
#